data_AF-A0A3P7LR45-F1
#
_entry.id   AF-A0A3P7LR45-F1
#
_cell.length_a   1.000
_cell.length_b   1.000
_cell.length_c   1.000
_cell.angle_alpha   90.00
_cell.angle_beta   90.00
_cell.angle_gamma   90.00
#
_symmetry.space_group_name_H-M   'P 1'
#
loop_
_entity.id
_entity.type
_entity.pdbx_description
1 polymer ?
#
loop_
_entity_poly.entity_id
_entity_poly.type
_entity_poly.pdbx_seq_one_letter_code
_entity_poly.pdbx_strand_id
1 'polypeptide(L)'
;MNKVERLAWHAMNMTESDEIKAEACYILARYFHFNRDYEKAFKYYYQATTLNHPTFVLPQYGLGQLYIMRGEYNQERQDKAREMLSKVLEATPNDVEVLIDLAQLLEGVDPHRSLTLYESACDLIKTSEDGYLRLGCLARDRGQIYESSVWFKEAMSVDQNNADSWVLIGNLHMSKHE
;
A
#
# COMPACT_ATOMS: atom_id res chain seq x y z
N MET A 1 -23.93 15.77 -12.63
CA MET A 1 -23.94 14.69 -11.62
C MET A 1 -24.23 13.36 -12.29
N ASN A 2 -23.25 12.45 -12.27
CA ASN A 2 -23.41 11.06 -12.75
C ASN A 2 -24.43 10.30 -11.87
N LYS A 3 -25.00 9.19 -12.36
CA LYS A 3 -25.94 8.35 -11.60
C LYS A 3 -25.34 7.87 -10.27
N VAL A 4 -24.08 7.43 -10.25
CA VAL A 4 -23.39 6.98 -9.02
C VAL A 4 -23.28 8.12 -8.02
N GLU A 5 -22.76 9.26 -8.49
CA GLU A 5 -22.59 10.47 -7.70
C GLU A 5 -23.92 10.93 -7.09
N ARG A 6 -24.99 10.96 -7.88
CA ARG A 6 -26.32 11.38 -7.43
C ARG A 6 -26.89 10.45 -6.35
N LEU A 7 -26.79 9.14 -6.54
CA LEU A 7 -27.33 8.15 -5.59
C LEU A 7 -26.59 8.19 -4.26
N ALA A 8 -25.26 8.19 -4.30
CA ALA A 8 -24.44 8.28 -3.09
C ALA A 8 -24.64 9.63 -2.37
N TRP A 9 -24.74 10.72 -3.12
CA TRP A 9 -25.04 12.04 -2.54
C TRP A 9 -26.41 12.07 -1.85
N HIS A 10 -27.47 11.49 -2.44
CA HIS A 10 -28.77 11.42 -1.79
C HIS A 10 -28.73 10.55 -0.52
N ALA A 11 -28.11 9.37 -0.57
CA ALA A 11 -27.97 8.49 0.58
C ALA A 11 -27.29 9.21 1.76
N MET A 12 -26.20 9.93 1.50
CA MET A 12 -25.47 10.71 2.49
C MET A 12 -26.31 11.81 3.15
N ASN A 13 -27.19 12.50 2.40
CA ASN A 13 -27.97 13.63 2.90
C ASN A 13 -29.32 13.25 3.51
N MET A 14 -29.85 12.06 3.21
CA MET A 14 -31.15 11.61 3.68
C MET A 14 -31.07 10.79 4.97
N THR A 15 -29.91 10.25 5.29
CA THR A 15 -29.70 9.43 6.48
C THR A 15 -29.11 10.25 7.63
N GLU A 16 -29.43 9.87 8.86
CA GLU A 16 -28.73 10.36 10.05
C GLU A 16 -27.59 9.41 10.47
N SER A 17 -27.63 8.14 10.05
CA SER A 17 -26.64 7.12 10.41
C SER A 17 -25.26 7.45 9.84
N ASP A 18 -24.27 7.49 10.73
CA ASP A 18 -22.86 7.72 10.38
C ASP A 18 -22.30 6.58 9.52
N GLU A 19 -22.75 5.35 9.72
CA GLU A 19 -22.31 4.19 8.92
C GLU A 19 -22.71 4.36 7.44
N ILE A 20 -23.99 4.68 7.19
CA ILE A 20 -24.51 4.90 5.84
C ILE A 20 -23.85 6.14 5.20
N LYS A 21 -23.61 7.20 5.98
CA LYS A 21 -22.87 8.37 5.49
C LYS A 21 -21.44 8.00 5.11
N ALA A 22 -20.77 7.16 5.88
CA ALA A 22 -19.39 6.76 5.63
C ALA A 22 -19.28 5.95 4.33
N GLU A 23 -20.17 4.98 4.14
CA GLU A 23 -20.25 4.20 2.90
C GLU A 23 -20.56 5.09 1.68
N ALA A 24 -21.52 6.01 1.82
CA ALA A 24 -21.87 6.94 0.75
C ALA A 24 -20.70 7.88 0.39
N CYS A 25 -20.00 8.41 1.40
CA CYS A 25 -18.77 9.18 1.20
C CYS A 25 -17.69 8.36 0.50
N TYR A 26 -17.49 7.11 0.91
CA TYR A 26 -16.52 6.21 0.27
C TYR A 26 -16.85 5.94 -1.20
N ILE A 27 -18.12 5.74 -1.56
CA ILE A 27 -18.55 5.57 -2.95
C ILE A 27 -18.25 6.83 -3.77
N LEU A 28 -18.56 8.02 -3.23
CA LEU A 28 -18.22 9.29 -3.88
C LEU A 28 -16.70 9.43 -4.05
N ALA A 29 -15.93 9.07 -3.02
CA ALA A 29 -14.49 9.14 -3.04
C ALA A 29 -13.90 8.26 -4.16
N ARG A 30 -14.32 6.99 -4.25
CA ARG A 30 -13.92 6.08 -5.33
C ARG A 30 -14.33 6.58 -6.71
N TYR A 31 -15.53 7.15 -6.84
CA TYR A 31 -15.98 7.72 -8.10
C TYR A 31 -15.06 8.87 -8.56
N PHE A 32 -14.74 9.81 -7.67
CA PHE A 32 -13.84 10.90 -8.01
C PHE A 32 -12.39 10.43 -8.21
N HIS A 33 -11.95 9.43 -7.45
CA HIS A 33 -10.64 8.79 -7.61
C HIS A 33 -10.51 8.20 -9.02
N PHE A 34 -11.50 7.41 -9.46
CA PHE A 34 -11.54 6.84 -10.81
C PHE A 34 -11.53 7.91 -11.91
N ASN A 35 -12.23 9.03 -11.69
CA ASN A 35 -12.24 10.16 -12.61
C ASN A 35 -11.01 11.08 -12.49
N ARG A 36 -10.00 10.71 -11.69
CA ARG A 36 -8.77 11.48 -11.44
C ARG A 36 -9.00 12.86 -10.80
N ASP A 37 -10.20 13.11 -10.27
CA ASP A 37 -10.48 14.29 -9.44
C ASP A 37 -10.04 14.00 -8.01
N TYR A 38 -8.71 13.99 -7.82
CA TYR A 38 -8.09 13.59 -6.57
C TYR A 38 -8.39 14.54 -5.41
N GLU A 39 -8.73 15.80 -5.67
CA GLU A 39 -9.15 16.74 -4.63
C GLU A 39 -10.48 16.34 -4.01
N LYS A 40 -11.49 16.07 -4.85
CA LYS A 40 -12.77 15.57 -4.34
C LYS A 40 -12.64 14.18 -3.75
N ALA A 41 -11.85 13.29 -4.39
CA ALA A 41 -11.58 11.97 -3.84
C ALA A 41 -11.04 12.07 -2.41
N PHE A 42 -10.02 12.91 -2.21
CA PHE A 42 -9.43 13.15 -0.89
C PHE A 42 -10.47 13.67 0.11
N LYS A 43 -11.25 14.69 -0.29
CA LYS A 43 -12.30 15.26 0.57
C LYS A 43 -13.27 14.19 1.07
N TYR A 44 -13.75 13.34 0.17
CA TYR A 44 -14.76 12.34 0.51
C TYR A 44 -14.18 11.15 1.27
N TYR A 45 -12.97 10.69 0.95
CA TYR A 45 -12.31 9.68 1.79
C TYR A 45 -12.06 10.22 3.20
N TYR A 46 -11.59 11.46 3.33
CA TYR A 46 -11.37 12.11 4.62
C TYR A 46 -12.67 12.19 5.42
N GLN A 47 -13.75 12.67 4.81
CA GLN A 47 -15.06 12.71 5.46
C GLN A 47 -15.52 11.32 5.92
N ALA A 48 -15.34 10.28 5.11
CA ALA A 48 -15.67 8.92 5.49
C ALA A 48 -14.89 8.44 6.74
N THR A 49 -13.62 8.80 6.88
CA THR A 49 -12.80 8.44 8.06
C THR A 49 -13.16 9.20 9.34
N THR A 50 -13.87 10.32 9.23
CA THR A 50 -14.30 11.13 10.41
C THR A 50 -15.63 10.67 11.00
N LEU A 51 -16.33 9.76 10.32
CA LEU A 51 -17.63 9.24 10.75
C LEU A 51 -17.43 8.00 11.63
N ASN A 52 -18.35 7.79 12.58
CA ASN A 52 -18.26 6.66 13.50
C ASN A 52 -18.67 5.35 12.81
N HIS A 53 -17.71 4.69 12.16
CA HIS A 53 -17.87 3.36 11.58
C HIS A 53 -16.64 2.49 11.93
N PRO A 54 -16.58 1.88 13.13
CA PRO A 54 -15.36 1.29 13.70
C PRO A 54 -14.68 0.20 12.87
N THR A 55 -15.44 -0.53 12.05
CA THR A 55 -14.95 -1.64 11.22
C THR A 55 -14.68 -1.25 9.77
N PHE A 56 -14.98 -0.01 9.37
CA PHE A 56 -14.88 0.42 7.98
C PHE A 56 -13.55 1.11 7.71
N VAL A 57 -12.57 0.28 7.34
CA VAL A 57 -11.18 0.72 7.09
C VAL A 57 -10.87 1.02 5.61
N LEU A 58 -11.81 0.75 4.71
CA LEU A 58 -11.61 0.97 3.27
C LEU A 58 -11.29 2.44 2.89
N PRO A 59 -11.90 3.46 3.53
CA PRO A 59 -11.55 4.85 3.25
C PRO A 59 -10.12 5.21 3.67
N GLN A 60 -9.59 4.59 4.72
CA GLN A 60 -8.23 4.79 5.21
C GLN A 60 -7.25 4.31 4.15
N TYR A 61 -7.50 3.16 3.51
CA TYR A 61 -6.67 2.69 2.40
C TYR A 61 -6.65 3.71 1.24
N GLY A 62 -7.82 4.19 0.83
CA GLY A 62 -7.93 5.22 -0.22
C GLY A 62 -7.23 6.54 0.13
N LEU A 63 -7.27 6.99 1.38
CA LEU A 63 -6.48 8.14 1.83
C LEU A 63 -4.98 7.85 1.81
N GLY A 64 -4.56 6.67 2.26
CA GLY A 64 -3.17 6.24 2.26
C GLY A 64 -2.56 6.34 0.86
N GLN A 65 -3.25 5.78 -0.13
CA GLN A 65 -2.85 5.87 -1.55
C GLN A 65 -2.74 7.32 -2.04
N LEU A 66 -3.70 8.19 -1.69
CA LEU A 66 -3.66 9.60 -2.08
C LEU A 66 -2.55 10.39 -1.37
N TYR A 67 -2.23 10.05 -0.12
CA TYR A 67 -1.11 10.65 0.60
C TYR A 67 0.23 10.23 0.00
N ILE A 68 0.40 8.96 -0.39
CA ILE A 68 1.58 8.48 -1.13
C ILE A 68 1.73 9.28 -2.43
N MET A 69 0.68 9.30 -3.26
CA MET A 69 0.69 9.96 -4.56
C MET A 69 1.01 11.46 -4.46
N ARG A 70 0.58 12.13 -3.39
CA ARG A 70 0.80 13.58 -3.17
C ARG A 70 2.05 13.89 -2.35
N GLY A 71 2.73 12.89 -1.81
CA GLY A 71 3.64 13.02 -0.67
C GLY A 71 5.07 12.59 -0.92
N GLU A 72 5.46 12.30 -2.17
CA GLU A 72 6.78 11.72 -2.50
C GLU A 72 7.96 12.46 -1.84
N TYR A 73 7.86 13.78 -1.65
CA TYR A 73 8.87 14.62 -0.97
C TYR A 73 8.39 15.35 0.30
N ASN A 74 7.24 14.97 0.86
CA ASN A 74 6.68 15.61 2.05
C ASN A 74 6.54 14.61 3.20
N GLN A 75 7.43 14.72 4.20
CA GLN A 75 7.46 13.85 5.38
C GLN A 75 6.12 13.79 6.13
N GLU A 76 5.45 14.92 6.31
CA GLU A 76 4.15 14.97 7.00
C GLU A 76 3.08 14.15 6.25
N ARG A 77 3.10 14.18 4.91
CA ARG A 77 2.19 13.37 4.09
C ARG A 77 2.55 11.89 4.13
N GLN A 78 3.83 11.55 4.15
CA GLN A 78 4.26 10.17 4.32
C GLN A 78 3.89 9.62 5.71
N ASP A 79 3.99 10.42 6.77
CA ASP A 79 3.54 10.04 8.11
C ASP A 79 2.04 9.75 8.13
N LYS A 80 1.23 10.61 7.50
CA LYS A 80 -0.21 10.38 7.35
C LYS A 80 -0.50 9.12 6.54
N ALA A 81 0.25 8.84 5.48
CA ALA A 81 0.10 7.60 4.72
C ALA A 81 0.39 6.37 5.61
N ARG A 82 1.51 6.38 6.34
CA ARG A 82 1.88 5.30 7.27
C ARG A 82 0.81 5.08 8.35
N GLU A 83 0.26 6.16 8.90
CA GLU A 83 -0.83 6.10 9.89
C GLU A 83 -2.07 5.44 9.29
N MET A 84 -2.50 5.87 8.10
CA MET A 84 -3.69 5.32 7.46
C MET A 84 -3.53 3.83 7.13
N LEU A 85 -2.40 3.43 6.55
CA LEU A 85 -2.14 2.02 6.22
C LEU A 85 -1.97 1.14 7.46
N SER A 86 -1.37 1.67 8.54
CA SER A 86 -1.28 0.93 9.81
C SER A 86 -2.68 0.61 10.36
N LYS A 87 -3.63 1.56 10.32
CA LYS A 87 -5.02 1.32 10.73
C LYS A 87 -5.71 0.27 9.86
N VAL A 88 -5.40 0.22 8.57
CA VAL A 88 -5.92 -0.82 7.69
C VAL A 88 -5.41 -2.19 8.14
N LEU A 89 -4.10 -2.34 8.39
CA LEU A 89 -3.52 -3.60 8.86
C LEU A 89 -3.99 -4.01 10.27
N GLU A 90 -4.38 -3.08 11.13
CA GLU A 90 -5.01 -3.42 12.42
C GLU A 90 -6.33 -4.18 12.21
N ALA A 91 -7.10 -3.84 11.18
CA ALA A 91 -8.37 -4.51 10.86
C ALA A 91 -8.21 -5.68 9.88
N THR A 92 -7.26 -5.59 8.95
CA THR A 92 -6.95 -6.60 7.93
C THR A 92 -5.45 -6.90 7.92
N PRO A 93 -4.94 -7.68 8.91
CA PRO A 93 -3.50 -7.91 9.08
C PRO A 93 -2.81 -8.60 7.90
N ASN A 94 -3.59 -9.31 7.09
CA ASN A 94 -3.11 -10.11 5.98
C ASN A 94 -3.36 -9.45 4.61
N ASP A 95 -3.68 -8.15 4.59
CA ASP A 95 -3.82 -7.42 3.34
C ASP A 95 -2.44 -7.19 2.71
N VAL A 96 -2.13 -8.01 1.71
CA VAL A 96 -0.82 -8.05 1.04
C VAL A 96 -0.47 -6.72 0.39
N GLU A 97 -1.43 -6.04 -0.26
CA GLU A 97 -1.16 -4.77 -0.93
C GLU A 97 -0.78 -3.71 0.12
N VAL A 98 -1.52 -3.66 1.22
CA VAL A 98 -1.26 -2.72 2.32
C VAL A 98 0.06 -3.04 3.04
N LEU A 99 0.41 -4.32 3.22
CA LEU A 99 1.69 -4.73 3.78
C LEU A 99 2.86 -4.21 2.94
N ILE A 100 2.78 -4.37 1.61
CA ILE A 100 3.79 -3.88 0.67
C ILE A 100 3.86 -2.35 0.68
N ASP A 101 2.72 -1.66 0.58
CA ASP A 101 2.65 -0.19 0.55
C ASP A 101 3.25 0.42 1.84
N LEU A 102 2.93 -0.17 3.01
CA LEU A 102 3.47 0.29 4.28
C LEU A 102 4.97 -0.05 4.42
N ALA A 103 5.39 -1.23 3.98
CA ALA A 103 6.79 -1.64 4.01
C ALA A 103 7.67 -0.67 3.19
N GLN A 104 7.21 -0.28 2.00
CA GLN A 104 7.90 0.68 1.14
C GLN A 104 8.03 2.06 1.82
N LEU A 105 6.98 2.53 2.49
CA LEU A 105 7.01 3.80 3.24
C LEU A 105 7.94 3.80 4.47
N LEU A 106 8.37 2.62 4.92
CA LEU A 106 9.24 2.45 6.09
C LEU A 106 10.71 2.19 5.71
N GLU A 107 11.05 1.95 4.45
CA GLU A 107 12.41 1.55 4.03
C GLU A 107 13.51 2.51 4.52
N GLY A 108 13.27 3.82 4.44
CA GLY A 108 14.20 4.85 4.89
C GLY A 108 13.99 5.34 6.33
N VAL A 109 12.96 4.85 7.04
CA VAL A 109 12.55 5.35 8.37
C VAL A 109 12.74 4.29 9.45
N ASP A 110 12.22 3.09 9.19
CA ASP A 110 12.36 1.90 10.04
C ASP A 110 12.58 0.67 9.14
N PRO A 111 13.84 0.44 8.75
CA PRO A 111 14.17 -0.70 7.92
C PRO A 111 13.74 -2.02 8.57
N HIS A 112 13.97 -2.21 9.87
CA HIS A 112 13.63 -3.47 10.52
C HIS A 112 12.15 -3.82 10.38
N ARG A 113 11.25 -2.88 10.66
CA ARG A 113 9.81 -3.07 10.48
C ARG A 113 9.43 -3.25 9.00
N SER A 114 10.05 -2.51 8.09
CA SER A 114 9.84 -2.67 6.64
C SER A 114 10.11 -4.12 6.20
N LEU A 115 11.22 -4.72 6.66
CA LEU A 115 11.57 -6.11 6.33
C LEU A 115 10.54 -7.09 6.86
N THR A 116 10.12 -6.97 8.13
CA THR A 116 9.11 -7.86 8.71
C THR A 116 7.77 -7.80 7.96
N LEU A 117 7.37 -6.62 7.49
CA LEU A 117 6.14 -6.47 6.70
C LEU A 117 6.28 -7.11 5.32
N TYR A 118 7.42 -6.96 4.65
CA TYR A 118 7.67 -7.65 3.38
C TYR A 118 7.77 -9.18 3.56
N GLU A 119 8.39 -9.66 4.63
CA GLU A 119 8.42 -11.10 4.97
C GLU A 119 7.00 -11.63 5.19
N SER A 120 6.16 -10.88 5.93
CA SER A 120 4.76 -11.23 6.15
C SER A 120 3.98 -11.26 4.84
N ALA A 121 4.17 -10.24 3.98
CA ALA A 121 3.57 -10.20 2.66
C ALA A 121 4.02 -11.40 1.83
N CYS A 122 5.31 -11.73 1.83
CA CYS A 122 5.87 -12.87 1.11
C CYS A 122 5.41 -14.21 1.66
N ASP A 123 5.19 -14.35 2.96
CA ASP A 123 4.64 -15.56 3.56
C ASP A 123 3.17 -15.78 3.16
N LEU A 124 2.40 -14.68 3.07
CA LEU A 124 1.00 -14.70 2.62
C LEU A 124 0.89 -14.90 1.12
N ILE A 125 1.83 -14.32 0.38
CA ILE A 125 1.92 -14.42 -1.06
C ILE A 125 2.41 -15.82 -1.41
N LYS A 126 3.55 -16.28 -0.89
CA LYS A 126 4.30 -17.54 -1.18
C LYS A 126 4.23 -18.08 -2.62
N THR A 127 3.84 -17.22 -3.57
CA THR A 127 3.44 -17.54 -4.94
C THR A 127 3.62 -16.38 -5.94
N SER A 128 4.14 -15.21 -5.54
CA SER A 128 4.40 -14.09 -6.46
C SER A 128 5.84 -13.60 -6.41
N GLU A 129 6.41 -13.45 -7.60
CA GLU A 129 7.79 -13.10 -7.85
C GLU A 129 8.17 -11.70 -7.33
N ASP A 130 7.27 -10.72 -7.49
CA ASP A 130 7.52 -9.32 -7.14
C ASP A 130 7.86 -9.13 -5.65
N GLY A 131 7.28 -9.96 -4.78
CA GLY A 131 7.57 -9.92 -3.34
C GLY A 131 9.02 -10.31 -3.05
N TYR A 132 9.50 -11.38 -3.68
CA TYR A 132 10.87 -11.85 -3.54
C TYR A 132 11.90 -10.85 -4.11
N LEU A 133 11.57 -10.17 -5.22
CA LEU A 133 12.42 -9.12 -5.78
C LEU A 133 12.58 -7.93 -4.83
N ARG A 134 11.48 -7.49 -4.21
CA ARG A 134 11.54 -6.38 -3.22
C ARG A 134 12.35 -6.74 -1.99
N LEU A 135 12.17 -7.96 -1.44
CA LEU A 135 12.98 -8.45 -0.32
C LEU A 135 14.48 -8.48 -0.66
N GLY A 136 14.83 -8.96 -1.85
CA GLY A 136 16.22 -9.01 -2.29
C GLY A 136 16.86 -7.63 -2.42
N CYS A 137 16.13 -6.64 -2.96
CA CYS A 137 16.58 -5.24 -3.02
C CYS A 137 16.79 -4.66 -1.62
N LEU A 138 15.85 -4.86 -0.70
CA LEU A 138 15.92 -4.33 0.65
C LEU A 138 17.10 -4.91 1.45
N ALA A 139 17.33 -6.22 1.35
CA ALA A 139 18.47 -6.88 1.97
C ALA A 139 19.81 -6.38 1.39
N ARG A 140 19.88 -6.17 0.06
CA ARG A 140 21.06 -5.59 -0.60
C ARG A 140 21.37 -4.20 -0.06
N ASP A 141 20.35 -3.35 0.03
CA ASP A 141 20.51 -1.95 0.44
C ASP A 141 20.97 -1.82 1.92
N ARG A 142 20.81 -2.89 2.71
CA ARG A 142 21.35 -3.04 4.08
C ARG A 142 22.72 -3.68 4.16
N GLY A 143 23.33 -4.04 3.04
CA GLY A 143 24.58 -4.80 2.99
C GLY A 143 24.44 -6.28 3.36
N GLN A 144 23.22 -6.82 3.46
CA GLN A 144 22.94 -8.23 3.72
C GLN A 144 23.01 -9.04 2.42
N ILE A 145 24.18 -9.07 1.79
CA ILE A 145 24.37 -9.57 0.43
C ILE A 145 24.08 -11.07 0.28
N TYR A 146 24.25 -11.87 1.35
CA TYR A 146 23.90 -13.29 1.33
C TYR A 146 22.38 -13.50 1.31
N GLU A 147 21.67 -12.80 2.19
CA GLU A 147 20.22 -12.85 2.33
C GLU A 147 19.52 -12.31 1.06
N SER A 148 20.02 -11.21 0.51
CA SER A 148 19.60 -10.69 -0.80
C SER A 148 19.67 -11.75 -1.91
N SER A 149 20.74 -12.55 -1.92
CA SER A 149 20.91 -13.62 -2.92
C SER A 149 19.90 -14.76 -2.73
N VAL A 150 19.50 -15.07 -1.50
CA VAL A 150 18.46 -16.07 -1.24
C VAL A 150 17.14 -15.57 -1.81
N TRP A 151 16.76 -14.32 -1.54
CA TRP A 151 15.49 -13.77 -2.01
C TRP A 151 15.40 -13.68 -3.54
N PHE A 152 16.44 -13.22 -4.22
CA PHE A 152 16.40 -13.21 -5.68
C PHE A 152 16.34 -14.62 -6.29
N LYS A 153 16.92 -15.64 -5.65
CA LYS A 153 16.78 -17.04 -6.10
C LYS A 153 15.35 -17.56 -5.91
N GLU A 154 14.68 -17.17 -4.84
CA GLU A 154 13.26 -17.49 -4.65
C GLU A 154 12.38 -16.77 -5.69
N ALA A 155 12.70 -15.53 -6.08
CA ALA A 155 12.01 -14.85 -7.19
C ALA A 155 12.09 -15.67 -8.49
N MET A 156 13.30 -16.14 -8.83
CA MET A 156 13.53 -16.98 -10.00
C MET A 156 12.88 -18.36 -9.93
N SER A 157 12.60 -18.88 -8.73
CA SER A 157 11.90 -20.16 -8.58
C SER A 157 10.42 -20.03 -8.99
N VAL A 158 9.87 -18.80 -8.93
CA VAL A 158 8.51 -18.46 -9.35
C VAL A 158 8.42 -18.20 -10.86
N ASP A 159 9.27 -17.32 -11.40
CA ASP A 159 9.37 -17.08 -12.86
C ASP A 159 10.83 -16.96 -13.31
N GLN A 160 11.27 -17.92 -14.13
CA GLN A 160 12.63 -17.94 -14.68
C GLN A 160 12.82 -16.97 -15.86
N ASN A 161 11.74 -16.46 -16.45
CA ASN A 161 11.78 -15.61 -17.64
C ASN A 161 11.75 -14.11 -17.34
N ASN A 162 11.61 -13.70 -16.08
CA ASN A 162 11.61 -12.29 -15.73
C ASN A 162 13.02 -11.69 -15.79
N ALA A 163 13.19 -10.68 -16.63
CA ALA A 163 14.46 -9.99 -16.82
C ALA A 163 14.93 -9.23 -15.56
N ASP A 164 14.03 -8.69 -14.74
CA ASP A 164 14.37 -7.90 -13.56
C ASP A 164 15.07 -8.75 -12.50
N SER A 165 14.61 -9.98 -12.29
CA SER A 165 15.24 -10.99 -11.43
C SER A 165 16.69 -11.27 -11.83
N TRP A 166 16.95 -11.43 -13.13
CA TRP A 166 18.30 -11.64 -13.65
C TRP A 166 19.20 -10.40 -13.51
N VAL A 167 18.67 -9.20 -13.76
CA VAL A 167 19.42 -7.94 -13.61
C VAL A 167 19.81 -7.71 -12.15
N LEU A 168 18.90 -7.94 -11.21
CA LEU A 168 19.15 -7.72 -9.79
C LEU A 168 20.20 -8.68 -9.22
N ILE A 169 20.21 -9.95 -9.64
CA ILE A 169 21.28 -10.91 -9.32
C ILE A 169 22.61 -10.52 -9.94
N GLY A 170 22.63 -10.12 -11.22
CA GLY A 170 23.86 -9.69 -11.89
C GLY A 170 24.51 -8.51 -11.16
N ASN A 171 23.71 -7.52 -10.76
CA ASN A 171 24.18 -6.38 -9.97
C ASN A 171 24.71 -6.81 -8.59
N LEU A 172 24.08 -7.81 -7.96
CA LEU A 172 24.51 -8.35 -6.67
C LEU A 172 25.87 -9.08 -6.76
N HIS A 173 26.09 -9.83 -7.85
CA HIS A 173 27.34 -10.53 -8.14
C HIS A 173 28.50 -9.54 -8.40
N MET A 174 28.26 -8.51 -9.20
CA MET A 174 29.23 -7.41 -9.36
C MET A 174 29.62 -6.76 -8.02
N SER A 175 28.66 -6.61 -7.10
CA SER A 175 28.94 -6.10 -5.74
C SER A 175 29.75 -7.06 -4.87
N LYS A 176 29.77 -8.36 -5.16
CA LYS A 176 30.54 -9.41 -4.45
C LYS A 176 31.95 -9.62 -5.01
N HIS A 177 32.29 -9.02 -6.15
CA HIS A 177 33.48 -9.36 -6.95
C HIS A 177 33.50 -10.83 -7.42
N GLU A 178 32.33 -11.40 -7.72
CA GLU A 178 32.14 -12.75 -8.28
C GLU A 178 31.20 -12.68 -9.48
#